data_AF-A0AAW2AN11-F1
#
_entry.id   AF-A0AAW2AN11-F1
#
_cell.length_a   1.000
_cell.length_b   1.000
_cell.length_c   1.000
_cell.angle_alpha   90.00
_cell.angle_beta   90.00
_cell.angle_gamma   90.00
#
_symmetry.space_group_name_H-M   'P 1'
#
loop_
_entity.id
_entity.type
_entity.pdbx_description
1 polymer ?
#
loop_
_entity_poly.entity_id
_entity_poly.type
_entity_poly.pdbx_seq_one_letter_code
_entity_poly.pdbx_strand_id
1 'polypeptide(L)'
;MVQQVRRAGRGGLQAHAIVYAVKQHTKLDPAVKAVLETGITSCLRKALNCHFEEHTTSVDPGHLCCTHCHSVCSCEPEGCGDPTPKYEHFQWEVSSPDKSRMVTPEDKLLIRDLLHNYRSSLLQDNTHLYTVDTACTGFGDELIDAVLEHCAQIFNLNFIIQNLPVFKLEHAKEILRIMYEVFDDIKQSQTILYDDTVVQVGMDYTGYFDEEHEDDQIQSSPSSLESGLSVLRISD
;
A
#
# COMPACT_ATOMS: atom_id res chain seq x y z
N MET A 1 -12.24 -2.74 -1.50
CA MET A 1 -11.91 -1.90 -2.67
C MET A 1 -13.08 -1.02 -3.13
N VAL A 2 -14.20 -1.59 -3.58
CA VAL A 2 -15.34 -0.82 -4.17
C VAL A 2 -15.88 0.28 -3.26
N GLN A 3 -16.09 0.00 -1.96
CA GLN A 3 -16.61 1.00 -1.01
C GLN A 3 -15.71 2.26 -0.90
N GLN A 4 -14.39 2.10 -0.96
CA GLN A 4 -13.44 3.21 -0.86
C GLN A 4 -13.46 4.05 -2.15
N VAL A 5 -13.42 3.40 -3.30
CA VAL A 5 -13.49 4.06 -4.62
C VAL A 5 -14.78 4.86 -4.79
N ARG A 6 -15.92 4.33 -4.33
CA ARG A 6 -17.23 5.00 -4.44
C ARG A 6 -17.38 6.24 -3.55
N ARG A 7 -16.44 6.52 -2.64
CA ARG A 7 -16.45 7.76 -1.84
C ARG A 7 -15.93 8.96 -2.63
N ALA A 8 -15.13 8.73 -3.67
CA ALA A 8 -14.65 9.79 -4.55
C ALA A 8 -15.79 10.34 -5.43
N GLY A 9 -15.70 11.63 -5.80
CA GLY A 9 -16.65 12.23 -6.76
C GLY A 9 -18.07 12.47 -6.24
N ARG A 10 -18.30 12.53 -4.92
CA ARG A 10 -19.63 12.83 -4.35
C ARG A 10 -20.24 14.16 -4.81
N GLY A 11 -19.40 15.11 -5.24
CA GLY A 11 -19.82 16.38 -5.83
C GLY A 11 -20.26 16.28 -7.31
N GLY A 12 -20.31 15.08 -7.90
CA GLY A 12 -20.66 14.87 -9.31
C GLY A 12 -19.54 15.19 -10.31
N LEU A 13 -18.39 15.66 -9.83
CA LEU A 13 -17.20 15.89 -10.64
C LEU A 13 -16.44 14.59 -10.88
N GLN A 14 -15.73 14.52 -12.02
CA GLN A 14 -14.87 13.40 -12.36
C GLN A 14 -13.78 13.21 -11.30
N ALA A 15 -13.58 11.96 -10.88
CA ALA A 15 -12.54 11.57 -9.95
C ALA A 15 -11.79 10.35 -10.47
N HIS A 16 -10.50 10.28 -10.16
CA HIS A 16 -9.65 9.15 -10.53
C HIS A 16 -9.47 8.22 -9.32
N ALA A 17 -9.69 6.93 -9.55
CA ALA A 17 -9.44 5.88 -8.57
C ALA A 17 -8.26 5.05 -9.06
N ILE A 18 -7.13 5.17 -8.35
CA ILE A 18 -5.86 4.53 -8.71
C ILE A 18 -5.60 3.40 -7.72
N VAL A 19 -5.24 2.23 -8.23
CA VAL A 19 -4.90 1.05 -7.42
C VAL A 19 -3.47 0.66 -7.70
N TYR A 20 -2.62 0.83 -6.71
CA TYR A 20 -1.24 0.35 -6.75
C TYR A 20 -1.21 -1.10 -6.27
N ALA A 21 -0.93 -2.01 -7.19
CA ALA A 21 -0.75 -3.43 -6.89
C ALA A 21 0.74 -3.76 -6.90
N VAL A 22 1.33 -3.92 -5.72
CA VAL A 22 2.71 -4.41 -5.59
C VAL A 22 2.70 -5.92 -5.76
N LYS A 23 3.50 -6.44 -6.71
CA LYS A 23 3.59 -7.89 -6.99
C LYS A 23 4.09 -8.74 -5.82
N GLN A 24 4.56 -8.11 -4.75
CA GLN A 24 5.19 -8.74 -3.59
C GLN A 24 4.19 -9.34 -2.58
N HIS A 25 2.86 -9.20 -2.79
CA HIS A 25 1.86 -9.79 -1.89
C HIS A 25 1.55 -11.25 -2.25
N THR A 26 2.17 -12.19 -1.54
CA THR A 26 1.89 -13.64 -1.59
C THR A 26 0.49 -14.03 -1.08
N LYS A 27 -0.23 -13.12 -0.42
CA LYS A 27 -1.58 -13.35 0.15
C LYS A 27 -2.59 -12.29 -0.27
N LEU A 28 -2.75 -12.06 -1.58
CA LEU A 28 -3.85 -11.25 -2.09
C LEU A 28 -5.15 -12.08 -2.09
N ASP A 29 -6.27 -11.48 -1.67
CA ASP A 29 -7.59 -12.10 -1.79
C ASP A 29 -7.83 -12.52 -3.26
N PRO A 30 -8.20 -13.80 -3.52
CA PRO A 30 -8.43 -14.30 -4.87
C PRO A 30 -9.41 -13.45 -5.68
N ALA A 31 -10.43 -12.87 -5.04
CA ALA A 31 -11.40 -12.00 -5.71
C ALA A 31 -10.75 -10.69 -6.17
N VAL A 32 -9.89 -10.09 -5.34
CA VAL A 32 -9.15 -8.86 -5.72
C VAL A 32 -8.16 -9.16 -6.83
N LYS A 33 -7.45 -10.30 -6.74
CA LYS A 33 -6.54 -10.77 -7.80
C LYS A 33 -7.25 -10.92 -9.14
N ALA A 34 -8.41 -11.59 -9.14
CA ALA A 34 -9.21 -11.79 -10.34
C ALA A 34 -9.67 -10.47 -10.97
N VAL A 35 -10.08 -9.48 -10.15
CA VAL A 35 -10.45 -8.15 -10.64
C VAL A 35 -9.27 -7.43 -11.28
N LEU A 36 -8.07 -7.49 -10.68
CA LEU A 36 -6.87 -6.86 -11.23
C LEU A 36 -6.46 -7.52 -12.56
N GLU A 37 -6.45 -8.85 -12.63
CA GLU A 37 -6.12 -9.59 -13.86
C GLU A 37 -7.13 -9.31 -14.98
N THR A 38 -8.42 -9.28 -14.63
CA THR A 38 -9.51 -9.00 -15.57
C THR A 38 -9.50 -7.54 -16.03
N GLY A 39 -9.09 -6.60 -15.18
CA GLY A 39 -8.99 -5.18 -15.50
C GLY A 39 -7.88 -4.82 -16.48
N ILE A 40 -6.91 -5.71 -16.69
CA ILE A 40 -5.86 -5.56 -17.71
C ILE A 40 -6.42 -5.91 -19.10
N THR A 41 -7.22 -6.98 -19.17
CA THR A 41 -7.73 -7.53 -20.44
C THR A 41 -9.11 -7.03 -20.82
N SER A 42 -9.84 -6.41 -19.89
CA SER A 42 -11.21 -5.96 -20.08
C SER A 42 -11.55 -4.76 -19.20
N CYS A 43 -12.78 -4.24 -19.35
CA CYS A 43 -13.24 -3.07 -18.60
C CYS A 43 -13.22 -3.30 -17.07
N LEU A 44 -12.31 -2.61 -16.37
CA LEU A 44 -12.16 -2.70 -14.91
C LEU A 44 -13.44 -2.32 -14.15
N ARG A 45 -14.23 -1.36 -14.68
CA ARG A 45 -15.53 -0.99 -14.10
C ARG A 45 -16.50 -2.17 -14.07
N LYS A 46 -16.54 -2.97 -15.14
CA LYS A 46 -17.37 -4.19 -15.20
C LYS A 46 -16.85 -5.24 -14.22
N ALA A 47 -15.55 -5.47 -14.21
CA ALA A 47 -14.92 -6.43 -13.29
C ALA A 47 -15.17 -6.08 -11.81
N LEU A 48 -15.16 -4.80 -11.45
CA LEU A 48 -15.42 -4.36 -10.07
C LEU A 48 -16.89 -4.52 -9.64
N ASN A 49 -17.84 -4.34 -10.56
CA ASN A 49 -19.26 -4.32 -10.23
C ASN A 49 -20.00 -5.61 -10.57
N CYS A 50 -19.38 -6.57 -11.28
CA CYS A 50 -20.03 -7.82 -11.68
C CYS A 50 -20.58 -8.65 -10.51
N HIS A 51 -20.02 -8.47 -9.30
CA HIS A 51 -20.50 -9.14 -8.08
C HIS A 51 -21.66 -8.41 -7.39
N PHE A 52 -21.95 -7.16 -7.77
CA PHE A 52 -22.96 -6.31 -7.14
C PHE A 52 -24.14 -5.99 -8.05
N GLU A 53 -23.90 -5.95 -9.37
CA GLU A 53 -24.87 -5.56 -10.39
C GLU A 53 -24.87 -6.57 -11.53
N GLU A 54 -26.06 -6.99 -11.96
CA GLU A 54 -26.23 -7.95 -13.06
C GLU A 54 -25.88 -7.33 -14.43
N HIS A 55 -25.96 -6.00 -14.56
CA HIS A 55 -25.83 -5.28 -15.82
C HIS A 55 -24.95 -4.02 -15.69
N THR A 56 -23.66 -4.19 -15.37
CA THR A 56 -22.70 -3.08 -15.44
C THR A 56 -22.20 -2.85 -16.87
N THR A 57 -22.36 -1.63 -17.37
CA THR A 57 -21.83 -1.19 -18.66
C THR A 57 -20.56 -0.35 -18.51
N SER A 58 -19.77 -0.28 -19.58
CA SER A 58 -18.66 0.67 -19.69
C SER A 58 -19.20 2.08 -19.87
N VAL A 59 -18.41 3.08 -19.46
CA VAL A 59 -18.72 4.50 -19.70
C VAL A 59 -18.30 4.86 -21.12
N ASP A 60 -19.10 5.67 -21.79
CA ASP A 60 -18.80 6.28 -23.08
C ASP A 60 -18.69 7.80 -22.92
N PRO A 61 -17.63 8.46 -23.42
CA PRO A 61 -16.49 7.89 -24.12
C PRO A 61 -15.56 7.03 -23.22
N GLY A 62 -14.92 6.03 -23.82
CA GLY A 62 -14.12 5.02 -23.11
C GLY A 62 -12.96 5.55 -22.28
N HIS A 63 -12.36 6.69 -22.67
CA HIS A 63 -11.28 7.35 -21.92
C HIS A 63 -11.72 7.91 -20.55
N LEU A 64 -13.02 8.01 -20.28
CA LEU A 64 -13.57 8.36 -18.97
C LEU A 64 -13.87 7.14 -18.08
N CYS A 65 -13.71 5.93 -18.60
CA CYS A 65 -14.14 4.71 -17.90
C CYS A 65 -13.04 4.10 -17.02
N CYS A 66 -11.95 3.64 -17.64
CA CYS A 66 -10.81 3.00 -16.97
C CYS A 66 -9.65 2.88 -17.97
N THR A 67 -8.45 2.54 -17.49
CA THR A 67 -7.23 2.37 -18.28
C THR A 67 -7.41 1.49 -19.53
N HIS A 68 -8.04 0.32 -19.40
CA HIS A 68 -8.30 -0.55 -20.54
C HIS A 68 -9.28 0.06 -21.56
N CYS A 69 -10.34 0.72 -21.09
CA CYS A 69 -11.30 1.36 -22.00
C CYS A 69 -10.71 2.60 -22.68
N HIS A 70 -9.76 3.29 -22.05
CA HIS A 70 -9.00 4.37 -22.66
C HIS A 70 -8.09 3.84 -23.77
N SER A 71 -7.38 2.72 -23.55
CA SER A 71 -6.45 2.17 -24.54
C SER A 71 -7.11 1.71 -25.85
N VAL A 72 -8.40 1.33 -25.78
CA VAL A 72 -9.21 0.99 -26.96
C VAL A 72 -10.17 2.10 -27.38
N CYS A 73 -10.06 3.29 -26.79
CA CYS A 73 -10.97 4.40 -27.07
C CYS A 73 -10.72 4.98 -28.46
N SER A 74 -11.78 5.10 -29.25
CA SER A 74 -11.76 5.67 -30.60
C SER A 74 -12.73 6.86 -30.69
N CYS A 75 -12.68 7.77 -29.72
CA CYS A 75 -13.56 8.96 -29.69
C CYS A 75 -13.26 9.94 -30.84
N GLU A 76 -12.08 9.84 -31.45
CA GLU A 76 -11.67 10.60 -32.63
C GLU A 76 -11.16 9.64 -33.73
N PRO A 77 -11.25 10.02 -35.01
CA PRO A 77 -10.87 9.16 -36.14
C PRO A 77 -9.38 8.82 -36.20
N GLU A 78 -8.51 9.62 -35.58
CA GLU A 78 -7.05 9.37 -35.50
C GLU A 78 -6.62 8.69 -34.20
N GLY A 79 -7.59 8.30 -33.34
CA GLY A 79 -7.36 7.78 -31.99
C GLY A 79 -7.65 8.83 -30.92
N CYS A 80 -7.79 8.40 -29.66
CA CYS A 80 -8.16 9.30 -28.56
C CYS A 80 -7.10 10.40 -28.32
N GLY A 81 -7.47 11.67 -28.50
CA GLY A 81 -6.62 12.84 -28.22
C GLY A 81 -6.40 13.13 -26.73
N ASP A 82 -7.13 12.49 -25.83
CA ASP A 82 -6.94 12.66 -24.38
C ASP A 82 -5.68 11.92 -23.90
N PRO A 83 -4.77 12.62 -23.20
CA PRO A 83 -3.53 12.01 -22.72
C PRO A 83 -3.83 10.92 -21.69
N THR A 84 -3.13 9.80 -21.80
CA THR A 84 -3.16 8.78 -20.75
C THR A 84 -2.64 9.38 -19.43
N PRO A 85 -3.28 9.07 -18.29
CA PRO A 85 -2.89 9.66 -17.03
C PRO A 85 -1.43 9.40 -16.66
N LYS A 86 -0.76 10.38 -16.05
CA LYS A 86 0.68 10.31 -15.70
C LYS A 86 1.03 9.11 -14.81
N TYR A 87 0.11 8.69 -13.93
CA TYR A 87 0.32 7.55 -13.03
C TYR A 87 0.34 6.19 -13.72
N GLU A 88 -0.07 6.10 -15.00
CA GLU A 88 0.02 4.86 -15.78
C GLU A 88 1.42 4.63 -16.37
N HIS A 89 2.29 5.65 -16.34
CA HIS A 89 3.65 5.60 -16.90
C HIS A 89 4.71 5.13 -15.90
N PHE A 90 4.35 4.22 -14.99
CA PHE A 90 5.30 3.69 -14.03
C PHE A 90 6.14 2.57 -14.67
N GLN A 91 7.33 2.91 -15.15
CA GLN A 91 8.31 1.88 -15.53
C GLN A 91 8.93 1.32 -14.27
N TRP A 92 8.59 0.08 -13.94
CA TRP A 92 9.38 -0.69 -12.99
C TRP A 92 10.68 -1.05 -13.69
N GLU A 93 11.77 -0.35 -13.37
CA GLU A 93 13.09 -0.86 -13.63
C GLU A 93 13.23 -2.13 -12.78
N VAL A 94 12.87 -3.28 -13.36
CA VAL A 94 13.22 -4.57 -12.77
C VAL A 94 14.73 -4.64 -12.89
N SER A 95 15.43 -4.25 -11.82
CA SER A 95 16.87 -4.44 -11.75
C SER A 95 17.11 -5.94 -11.81
N SER A 96 17.53 -6.43 -12.99
CA SER A 96 18.04 -7.79 -13.11
C SER A 96 19.20 -7.95 -12.13
N PRO A 97 19.30 -9.09 -11.43
CA PRO A 97 20.45 -9.33 -10.58
C PRO A 97 21.68 -9.48 -11.47
N ASP A 98 22.47 -8.41 -11.60
CA ASP A 98 23.72 -8.40 -12.38
C ASP A 98 24.77 -9.35 -11.77
N LYS A 99 24.56 -9.77 -10.51
CA LYS A 99 25.46 -10.62 -9.74
C LYS A 99 24.66 -11.65 -8.96
N SER A 100 25.22 -12.85 -8.86
CA SER A 100 24.71 -13.94 -8.04
C SER A 100 25.89 -14.55 -7.26
N ARG A 101 25.71 -14.79 -5.96
CA ARG A 101 26.69 -15.49 -5.12
C ARG A 101 26.30 -16.95 -4.93
N MET A 102 27.28 -17.78 -4.63
CA MET A 102 27.04 -19.13 -4.11
C MET A 102 26.59 -19.01 -2.66
N VAL A 103 25.46 -19.64 -2.31
CA VAL A 103 24.93 -19.65 -0.95
C VAL A 103 24.83 -21.09 -0.47
N THR A 104 25.53 -21.41 0.62
CA THR A 104 25.47 -22.74 1.25
C THR A 104 24.21 -22.85 2.13
N PRO A 105 23.71 -24.06 2.42
CA PRO A 105 22.59 -24.23 3.34
C PRO A 105 22.92 -23.72 4.74
N GLU A 106 24.18 -23.79 5.16
CA GLU A 106 24.67 -23.23 6.43
C GLU A 106 24.53 -21.70 6.45
N ASP A 107 24.89 -21.01 5.36
CA ASP A 107 24.70 -19.56 5.24
C ASP A 107 23.23 -19.18 5.35
N LYS A 108 22.32 -19.95 4.73
CA LYS A 108 20.88 -19.70 4.83
C LYS A 108 20.35 -19.83 6.26
N LEU A 109 20.85 -20.81 7.01
CA LEU A 109 20.49 -20.96 8.43
C LEU A 109 20.99 -19.76 9.24
N LEU A 110 22.23 -19.34 9.02
CA LEU A 110 22.79 -18.18 9.71
C LEU A 110 22.01 -16.88 9.41
N ILE A 111 21.70 -16.64 8.13
CA ILE A 111 20.88 -15.49 7.71
C ILE A 111 19.51 -15.55 8.38
N ARG A 112 18.87 -16.72 8.40
CA ARG A 112 17.57 -16.92 9.02
C ARG A 112 17.60 -16.56 10.51
N ASP A 113 18.60 -17.05 11.24
CA ASP A 113 18.76 -16.79 12.67
C ASP A 113 19.00 -15.30 12.95
N LEU A 114 19.84 -14.63 12.14
CA LEU A 114 20.09 -13.19 12.26
C LEU A 114 18.83 -12.34 11.98
N LEU A 115 18.05 -12.70 10.97
CA LEU A 115 16.79 -12.02 10.65
C LEU A 115 15.73 -12.24 11.75
N HIS A 116 15.65 -13.44 12.33
CA HIS A 116 14.78 -13.69 13.47
C HIS A 116 15.22 -12.92 14.72
N ASN A 117 16.52 -12.82 14.98
CA ASN A 117 17.05 -12.02 16.10
C ASN A 117 16.71 -10.53 15.95
N TYR A 118 16.87 -9.98 14.74
CA TYR A 118 16.45 -8.60 14.44
C TYR A 118 14.95 -8.40 14.64
N ARG A 119 14.13 -9.36 14.20
CA ARG A 119 12.69 -9.31 14.46
C ARG A 119 12.40 -9.30 15.97
N SER A 120 13.07 -10.15 16.74
CA SER A 120 12.91 -10.18 18.20
C SER A 120 13.31 -8.87 18.87
N SER A 121 14.35 -8.17 18.39
CA SER A 121 14.70 -6.85 18.93
C SER A 121 13.61 -5.81 18.65
N LEU A 122 12.97 -5.84 17.48
CA LEU A 122 11.86 -4.94 17.15
C LEU A 122 10.63 -5.15 18.07
N LEU A 123 10.45 -6.35 18.64
CA LEU A 123 9.35 -6.65 19.55
C LEU A 123 9.60 -6.15 20.98
N GLN A 124 10.86 -6.17 21.41
CA GLN A 124 11.23 -5.66 22.74
C GLN A 124 10.95 -4.16 22.87
N ASP A 125 11.17 -3.42 21.77
CA ASP A 125 10.91 -1.97 21.71
C ASP A 125 9.41 -1.61 21.66
N ASN A 126 8.53 -2.56 21.32
CA ASN A 126 7.07 -2.34 21.14
C ASN A 126 6.20 -2.94 22.25
N THR A 127 6.78 -3.14 23.44
CA THR A 127 6.21 -3.84 24.61
C THR A 127 4.90 -3.27 25.19
N HIS A 128 4.33 -2.22 24.60
CA HIS A 128 3.12 -1.55 25.07
C HIS A 128 1.87 -1.76 24.19
N LEU A 129 1.95 -2.54 23.10
CA LEU A 129 0.81 -2.74 22.20
C LEU A 129 0.11 -4.08 22.47
N TYR A 130 -1.21 -4.05 22.73
CA TYR A 130 -2.07 -5.24 22.93
C TYR A 130 -2.39 -6.02 21.64
N THR A 131 -1.63 -5.79 20.58
CA THR A 131 -1.84 -6.37 19.25
C THR A 131 -0.83 -7.48 18.98
N VAL A 132 -1.17 -8.41 18.08
CA VAL A 132 -0.28 -9.53 17.72
C VAL A 132 1.08 -8.98 17.24
N ASP A 133 2.14 -9.34 17.95
CA ASP A 133 3.55 -8.96 17.74
C ASP A 133 3.98 -8.90 16.26
N THR A 134 3.48 -9.83 15.46
CA THR A 134 3.83 -9.96 14.04
C THR A 134 3.23 -8.88 13.14
N ALA A 135 2.19 -8.16 13.58
CA ALA A 135 1.45 -7.20 12.77
C ALA A 135 1.99 -5.76 12.85
N CYS A 136 2.79 -5.42 13.87
CA CYS A 136 3.14 -4.02 14.16
C CYS A 136 4.53 -3.60 13.66
N THR A 137 5.46 -4.55 13.49
CA THR A 137 6.85 -4.20 13.14
C THR A 137 6.99 -3.87 11.65
N GLY A 138 6.22 -4.55 10.80
CA GLY A 138 6.42 -4.55 9.34
C GLY A 138 7.51 -5.54 8.89
N PHE A 139 7.97 -6.42 9.80
CA PHE A 139 9.00 -7.42 9.57
C PHE A 139 8.46 -8.83 9.91
N GLY A 140 7.79 -9.43 8.93
CA GLY A 140 7.10 -10.72 9.06
C GLY A 140 7.91 -11.91 8.53
N ASP A 141 7.41 -13.13 8.77
CA ASP A 141 8.02 -14.37 8.28
C ASP A 141 8.03 -14.41 6.75
N GLU A 142 7.02 -13.83 6.09
CA GLU A 142 6.98 -13.73 4.63
C GLU A 142 8.16 -12.95 4.05
N LEU A 143 8.62 -11.91 4.75
CA LEU A 143 9.80 -11.15 4.35
C LEU A 143 11.07 -11.96 4.57
N ILE A 144 11.17 -12.68 5.69
CA ILE A 144 12.32 -13.54 6.00
C ILE A 144 12.45 -14.63 4.93
N ASP A 145 11.35 -15.31 4.59
CA ASP A 145 11.34 -16.35 3.57
C ASP A 145 11.73 -15.80 2.20
N ALA A 146 11.20 -14.63 1.82
CA ALA A 146 11.57 -13.97 0.57
C ALA A 146 13.06 -13.58 0.52
N VAL A 147 13.62 -13.11 1.65
CA VAL A 147 15.05 -12.82 1.77
C VAL A 147 15.89 -14.10 1.60
N LEU A 148 15.47 -15.23 2.17
CA LEU A 148 16.16 -16.52 2.04
C LEU A 148 16.05 -17.11 0.62
N GLU A 149 14.97 -16.83 -0.10
CA GLU A 149 14.80 -17.20 -1.50
C GLU A 149 15.76 -16.40 -2.40
N HIS A 150 15.84 -15.08 -2.18
CA HIS A 150 16.64 -14.17 -3.00
C HIS A 150 18.04 -13.86 -2.45
N CYS A 151 18.48 -14.49 -1.36
CA CYS A 151 19.77 -14.22 -0.70
C CYS A 151 20.97 -14.22 -1.66
N ALA A 152 20.94 -15.07 -2.69
CA ALA A 152 22.00 -15.14 -3.70
C ALA A 152 22.17 -13.83 -4.50
N GLN A 153 21.11 -13.01 -4.60
CA GLN A 153 20.98 -11.86 -5.49
C GLN A 153 21.03 -10.51 -4.74
N ILE A 154 21.04 -10.52 -3.41
CA ILE A 154 20.95 -9.30 -2.58
C ILE A 154 22.32 -8.63 -2.42
N PHE A 155 22.71 -7.75 -3.35
CA PHE A 155 23.96 -6.98 -3.25
C PHE A 155 23.76 -5.49 -2.96
N ASN A 156 22.60 -4.95 -3.31
CA ASN A 156 22.31 -3.52 -3.25
C ASN A 156 20.98 -3.28 -2.54
N LEU A 157 20.86 -2.11 -1.91
CA LEU A 157 19.62 -1.67 -1.27
C LEU A 157 18.46 -1.56 -2.28
N ASN A 158 18.74 -1.09 -3.50
CA ASN A 158 17.74 -0.97 -4.56
C ASN A 158 17.11 -2.33 -4.91
N PHE A 159 17.91 -3.40 -4.93
CA PHE A 159 17.41 -4.75 -5.19
C PHE A 159 16.40 -5.18 -4.12
N ILE A 160 16.68 -4.89 -2.85
CA ILE A 160 15.80 -5.22 -1.72
C ILE A 160 14.48 -4.48 -1.85
N ILE A 161 14.51 -3.16 -2.04
CA ILE A 161 13.30 -2.32 -2.12
C ILE A 161 12.41 -2.75 -3.31
N GLN A 162 13.01 -3.09 -4.44
CA GLN A 162 12.28 -3.43 -5.65
C GLN A 162 11.77 -4.88 -5.67
N ASN A 163 12.48 -5.83 -5.06
CA ASN A 163 12.19 -7.26 -5.21
C ASN A 163 11.65 -7.94 -3.95
N LEU A 164 11.81 -7.32 -2.78
CA LEU A 164 11.37 -7.89 -1.49
C LEU A 164 10.22 -7.08 -0.87
N PRO A 165 9.28 -7.72 -0.12
CA PRO A 165 8.14 -7.07 0.53
C PRO A 165 8.56 -6.22 1.74
N VAL A 166 9.38 -5.19 1.51
CA VAL A 166 9.90 -4.29 2.54
C VAL A 166 9.17 -2.97 2.51
N PHE A 167 8.53 -2.62 3.63
CA PHE A 167 7.72 -1.40 3.76
C PHE A 167 8.45 -0.24 4.44
N LYS A 168 9.55 -0.51 5.14
CA LYS A 168 10.38 0.51 5.80
C LYS A 168 11.82 0.41 5.31
N LEU A 169 12.40 1.55 4.98
CA LEU A 169 13.79 1.63 4.52
C LEU A 169 14.78 1.08 5.57
N GLU A 170 14.47 1.23 6.85
CA GLU A 170 15.27 0.71 7.97
C GLU A 170 15.43 -0.81 7.90
N HIS A 171 14.35 -1.54 7.60
CA HIS A 171 14.41 -2.99 7.42
C HIS A 171 15.25 -3.38 6.21
N ALA A 172 15.17 -2.61 5.11
CA ALA A 172 15.99 -2.87 3.93
C ALA A 172 17.49 -2.69 4.22
N LYS A 173 17.84 -1.65 5.00
CA LYS A 173 19.22 -1.39 5.44
C LYS A 173 19.73 -2.51 6.33
N GLU A 174 18.92 -3.00 7.26
CA GLU A 174 19.33 -4.08 8.16
C GLU A 174 19.48 -5.42 7.43
N ILE A 175 18.59 -5.74 6.49
CA ILE A 175 18.74 -6.92 5.62
C ILE A 175 20.07 -6.86 4.86
N LEU A 176 20.41 -5.70 4.28
CA LEU A 176 21.67 -5.53 3.56
C LEU A 176 22.88 -5.68 4.48
N ARG A 177 22.78 -5.19 5.71
CA ARG A 177 23.82 -5.34 6.74
C ARG A 177 24.04 -6.81 7.12
N ILE A 178 22.98 -7.57 7.34
CA ILE A 178 23.06 -9.01 7.64
C ILE A 178 23.72 -9.76 6.47
N MET A 179 23.37 -9.42 5.22
CA MET A 179 24.02 -10.02 4.05
C MET A 179 25.52 -9.70 3.99
N TYR A 180 25.90 -8.47 4.34
CA TYR A 180 27.31 -8.10 4.45
C TYR A 180 28.04 -8.89 5.54
N GLU A 181 27.43 -9.07 6.71
CA GLU A 181 28.03 -9.81 7.82
C GLU A 181 28.28 -11.28 7.50
N VAL A 182 27.39 -11.91 6.73
CA VAL A 182 27.49 -13.33 6.37
C VAL A 182 28.50 -13.58 5.23
N PHE A 183 28.54 -12.71 4.22
CA PHE A 183 29.29 -12.97 2.99
C PHE A 183 30.55 -12.10 2.79
N ASP A 184 30.66 -10.96 3.49
CA ASP A 184 31.74 -9.96 3.38
C ASP A 184 32.09 -9.54 1.94
N ASP A 185 31.14 -9.67 1.02
CA ASP A 185 31.31 -9.49 -0.43
C ASP A 185 30.73 -8.16 -0.96
N ILE A 186 30.08 -7.38 -0.09
CA ILE A 186 29.46 -6.09 -0.40
C ILE A 186 30.35 -4.96 0.12
N LYS A 187 30.71 -3.99 -0.72
CA LYS A 187 31.53 -2.85 -0.28
C LYS A 187 30.69 -1.90 0.58
N GLN A 188 31.14 -1.64 1.82
CA GLN A 188 30.53 -0.70 2.79
C GLN A 188 30.18 0.69 2.22
N SER A 189 30.85 1.12 1.14
CA SER A 189 30.63 2.41 0.48
C SER A 189 29.24 2.58 -0.16
N GLN A 190 28.48 1.50 -0.36
CA GLN A 190 27.11 1.58 -0.89
C GLN A 190 26.04 1.76 0.19
N THR A 191 26.40 1.62 1.47
CA THR A 191 25.47 1.72 2.61
C THR A 191 25.11 3.18 2.95
N ILE A 192 25.88 4.16 2.46
CA ILE A 192 25.83 5.57 2.91
C ILE A 192 25.32 6.55 1.83
N LEU A 193 25.15 6.13 0.57
CA LEU A 193 24.86 7.05 -0.55
C LEU A 193 23.42 6.99 -1.10
N TYR A 194 22.45 6.52 -0.33
CA TYR A 194 21.06 6.90 -0.60
C TYR A 194 20.85 8.30 -0.03
N ASP A 195 21.20 9.29 -0.84
CA ASP A 195 20.84 10.69 -0.66
C ASP A 195 19.32 10.80 -0.47
N ASP A 196 18.90 11.63 0.47
CA ASP A 196 17.53 11.85 0.98
C ASP A 196 16.58 12.47 -0.09
N THR A 197 16.90 12.34 -1.37
CA THR A 197 16.19 13.02 -2.47
C THR A 197 15.07 12.19 -3.09
N VAL A 198 14.74 11.01 -2.57
CA VAL A 198 13.47 10.36 -2.93
C VAL A 198 12.37 11.07 -2.17
N VAL A 199 11.63 11.91 -2.90
CA VAL A 199 10.40 12.59 -2.44
C VAL A 199 9.64 11.66 -1.50
N GLN A 200 9.64 12.01 -0.21
CA GLN A 200 8.70 11.44 0.75
C GLN A 200 7.31 11.75 0.19
N VAL A 201 6.67 10.75 -0.43
CA VAL A 201 5.21 10.78 -0.51
C VAL A 201 4.79 10.61 0.93
N GLY A 202 4.52 11.73 1.59
CA GLY A 202 4.04 11.79 2.96
C GLY A 202 2.81 10.90 3.05
N MET A 203 2.99 9.72 3.61
CA MET A 203 1.91 8.84 3.98
C MET A 203 1.42 9.34 5.34
N ASP A 204 0.83 10.53 5.34
CA ASP A 204 0.15 11.13 6.49
C ASP A 204 -1.23 10.49 6.69
N TYR A 205 -1.28 9.16 6.75
CA TYR A 205 -2.46 8.47 7.22
C TYR A 205 -2.52 8.56 8.75
N THR A 206 -2.74 9.77 9.27
CA THR A 206 -3.25 9.94 10.63
C THR A 206 -4.74 9.64 10.55
N GLY A 207 -5.12 8.39 10.81
CA GLY A 207 -6.50 8.07 11.13
C GLY A 207 -6.92 8.93 12.31
N TYR A 208 -7.81 9.89 12.07
CA TYR A 208 -8.49 10.64 13.12
C TYR A 208 -9.24 9.62 13.99
N PHE A 209 -8.64 9.27 15.13
CA PHE A 209 -9.38 8.82 16.29
C PHE A 209 -9.79 10.10 17.02
N ASP A 210 -11.07 10.44 16.96
CA ASP A 210 -11.63 11.44 17.86
C ASP A 210 -11.52 10.89 19.29
N GLU A 211 -10.46 11.25 20.00
CA GLU A 211 -10.41 11.11 21.46
C GLU A 211 -11.24 12.25 22.05
N GLU A 212 -12.53 12.00 22.26
CA GLU A 212 -13.34 12.83 23.14
C GLU A 212 -12.81 12.67 24.57
N HIS A 213 -11.92 13.58 24.96
CA HIS A 213 -11.61 13.80 26.37
C HIS A 213 -12.79 14.52 27.05
N GLU A 214 -13.66 13.75 27.70
CA GLU A 214 -14.58 14.26 28.70
C GLU A 214 -13.79 14.58 29.97
N ASP A 215 -13.36 15.85 30.11
CA ASP A 215 -12.88 16.37 31.38
C ASP A 215 -14.09 16.71 32.29
N ASP A 216 -14.27 15.88 33.30
CA ASP A 216 -15.09 16.14 34.48
C ASP A 216 -14.65 17.46 35.16
N GLN A 217 -15.50 18.49 35.12
CA GLN A 217 -15.52 19.53 36.16
C GLN A 217 -16.93 19.71 36.72
N ILE A 218 -17.10 19.12 37.89
CA ILE A 218 -18.18 19.34 38.84
C ILE A 218 -18.15 20.80 39.30
N GLN A 219 -19.15 21.60 38.92
CA GLN A 219 -19.68 22.67 39.77
C GLN A 219 -21.21 22.67 39.74
N SER A 220 -21.76 22.34 40.91
CA SER A 220 -23.14 22.51 41.36
C SER A 220 -23.50 24.01 41.44
N SER A 221 -24.70 24.57 41.23
CA SER A 221 -26.13 24.19 41.38
C SER A 221 -26.99 25.33 40.73
N PRO A 222 -28.33 25.41 40.89
CA PRO A 222 -29.42 24.54 40.46
C PRO A 222 -30.53 25.25 39.62
N SER A 223 -31.45 24.45 39.08
CA SER A 223 -32.87 24.72 38.78
C SER A 223 -33.28 25.87 37.84
N SER A 224 -33.89 25.52 36.71
CA SER A 224 -35.35 25.64 36.53
C SER A 224 -35.81 24.98 35.22
N LEU A 225 -36.74 24.04 35.36
CA LEU A 225 -37.63 23.57 34.30
C LEU A 225 -38.46 24.76 33.80
N GLU A 226 -38.57 24.96 32.49
CA GLU A 226 -39.87 25.21 31.89
C GLU A 226 -39.90 24.93 30.38
N SER A 227 -40.80 24.01 30.06
CA SER A 227 -41.44 23.64 28.81
C SER A 227 -41.67 24.78 27.80
N GLY A 228 -41.58 24.46 26.51
CA GLY A 228 -41.93 25.42 25.45
C GLY A 228 -42.16 24.81 24.07
N LEU A 229 -42.91 23.71 23.99
CA LEU A 229 -43.52 23.25 22.74
C LEU A 229 -44.53 24.31 22.27
N SER A 230 -44.39 24.87 21.06
CA SER A 230 -45.52 25.53 20.41
C SER A 230 -45.53 25.34 18.89
N VAL A 231 -46.61 24.68 18.49
CA VAL A 231 -47.11 24.37 17.17
C VAL A 231 -47.93 25.56 16.66
N LEU A 232 -47.75 25.87 15.36
CA LEU A 232 -48.64 26.56 14.39
C LEU A 232 -49.38 27.85 14.78
N ARG A 233 -49.35 28.82 13.84
CA ARG A 233 -50.59 29.37 13.26
C ARG A 233 -50.34 29.99 11.87
N ILE A 234 -51.23 29.61 10.95
CA ILE A 234 -51.52 30.22 9.64
C ILE A 234 -52.48 31.40 9.86
N SER A 235 -52.34 32.44 9.04
CA SER A 235 -53.30 33.47 8.52
C SER A 235 -52.46 34.70 8.14
N ASP A 236 -52.55 35.33 6.98
CA ASP A 236 -53.66 35.51 6.01
C ASP A 236 -53.29 35.12 4.56
#